data_AF-A0A3P7QJX7-F1
#
_entry.id   AF-A0A3P7QJX7-F1
#
_cell.length_a   1.000
_cell.length_b   1.000
_cell.length_c   1.000
_cell.angle_alpha   90.00
_cell.angle_beta   90.00
_cell.angle_gamma   90.00
#
_symmetry.space_group_name_H-M   'P 1'
#
loop_
_entity.id
_entity.type
_entity.pdbx_description
1 polymer ?
#
loop_
_entity_poly.entity_id
_entity_poly.type
_entity_poly.pdbx_seq_one_letter_code
_entity_poly.pdbx_strand_id
1 'polypeptide(L)'
;MSQNAADAEMIDNMNISIADYFAERYSIHLKYPKLPCVRIKPKLSEYMPMELLYVLPYQLPKADKADIASEIIRCSSVRPQDRFFELDHFVKDFVRKQHRLARDLHLDVSAVKPTDVPARVLPQPQAIFHGQTTILGRGKWNPAPFYRPVGGPTLKWAILAVPPDRMAPADSRMLQEELPRSSAKLGVHLDPSPLVKTITLAQLRYAFEEFRKKGIELAVIILYDSRSYSTIKRLGDLELGMKTQCVKNTTLRKPNVMLNLMLKINGKLGGINWSVKQLQEENLLMVMGADVTHPAATKADRLQKSVAAVIGSLSPDLMRYA
;
A
#
# COMPACT_ATOMS: atom_id res chain seq x y z
N MET A 1 27.22 18.25 -12.38
CA MET A 1 27.21 19.64 -12.87
C MET A 1 28.60 20.21 -12.73
N SER A 2 28.97 21.19 -13.55
CA SER A 2 30.15 22.03 -13.33
C SER A 2 30.02 22.82 -12.04
N GLN A 3 31.13 23.32 -11.51
CA GLN A 3 31.14 24.22 -10.37
C GLN A 3 30.82 25.66 -10.80
N ASN A 4 31.23 26.05 -12.00
CA ASN A 4 31.00 27.39 -12.54
C ASN A 4 29.93 27.37 -13.64
N ALA A 5 29.50 28.58 -14.02
CA ALA A 5 28.62 28.82 -15.17
C ALA A 5 29.36 28.62 -16.50
N ALA A 6 28.64 28.45 -17.61
CA ALA A 6 29.25 28.21 -18.92
C ALA A 6 30.16 29.36 -19.40
N ASP A 7 29.90 30.61 -19.00
CA ASP A 7 30.75 31.79 -19.26
C ASP A 7 32.01 31.88 -18.39
N ALA A 8 32.10 31.05 -17.33
CA ALA A 8 33.21 31.06 -16.38
C ALA A 8 33.92 29.70 -16.26
N GLU A 9 33.32 28.62 -16.75
CA GLU A 9 33.91 27.28 -16.76
C GLU A 9 34.88 27.19 -17.94
N MET A 10 36.16 27.03 -17.63
CA MET A 10 37.25 27.09 -18.60
C MET A 10 37.55 25.72 -19.21
N ILE A 11 37.93 25.72 -20.49
CA ILE A 11 38.54 24.59 -21.17
C ILE A 11 40.05 24.76 -21.05
N ASP A 12 40.68 24.08 -20.09
CA ASP A 12 42.08 24.32 -19.67
C ASP A 12 43.09 24.35 -20.82
N ASN A 13 42.96 23.45 -21.80
CA ASN A 13 43.89 23.35 -22.93
C ASN A 13 43.67 24.40 -24.02
N MET A 14 42.53 25.09 -24.01
CA MET A 14 42.19 26.15 -24.97
C MET A 14 42.19 27.54 -24.33
N ASN A 15 42.16 27.62 -23.00
CA ASN A 15 42.09 28.86 -22.22
C ASN A 15 40.93 29.78 -22.66
N ILE A 16 39.78 29.18 -22.98
CA ILE A 16 38.52 29.85 -23.31
C ILE A 16 37.39 29.27 -22.46
N SER A 17 36.32 30.04 -22.24
CA SER A 17 35.14 29.53 -21.55
C SER A 17 34.39 28.53 -22.43
N ILE A 18 33.55 27.69 -21.82
CA ILE A 18 32.64 26.82 -22.57
C ILE A 18 31.70 27.67 -23.45
N ALA A 19 31.19 28.80 -22.96
CA ALA A 19 30.33 29.68 -23.75
C ALA A 19 31.04 30.20 -25.01
N ASP A 20 32.28 30.67 -24.87
CA ASP A 20 33.09 31.17 -25.99
C ASP A 20 33.42 30.05 -26.96
N TYR A 21 33.78 28.86 -26.47
CA TYR A 21 34.01 27.70 -27.33
C TYR A 21 32.78 27.37 -28.21
N PHE A 22 31.56 27.40 -27.66
CA PHE A 22 30.36 27.16 -28.45
C PHE A 22 30.05 28.29 -29.44
N ALA A 23 30.33 29.54 -29.08
CA ALA A 23 30.19 30.68 -29.97
C ALA A 23 31.21 30.62 -31.14
N GLU A 24 32.47 30.32 -30.86
CA GLU A 24 33.54 30.28 -31.86
C GLU A 24 33.50 29.02 -32.73
N ARG A 25 33.36 27.84 -32.11
CA ARG A 25 33.48 26.56 -32.83
C ARG A 25 32.22 26.16 -33.59
N TYR A 26 31.06 26.47 -33.03
CA TYR A 26 29.76 26.03 -33.53
C TYR A 26 28.83 27.19 -33.91
N SER A 27 29.24 28.44 -33.73
CA SER A 27 28.41 29.64 -33.97
C SER A 27 27.12 29.65 -33.12
N ILE A 28 27.16 29.03 -31.94
CA ILE A 28 26.03 28.97 -31.00
C ILE A 28 26.28 29.94 -29.85
N HIS A 29 25.51 31.03 -29.82
CA HIS A 29 25.50 31.94 -28.68
C HIS A 29 24.50 31.45 -27.64
N LEU A 30 24.99 31.00 -26.49
CA LEU A 30 24.13 30.55 -25.40
C LEU A 30 23.22 31.69 -24.94
N LYS A 31 21.92 31.43 -24.82
CA LYS A 31 20.97 32.41 -24.27
C LYS A 31 21.11 32.52 -22.75
N TYR A 32 21.57 31.46 -22.11
CA TYR A 32 21.71 31.38 -20.65
C TYR A 32 23.14 30.99 -20.23
N PRO A 33 24.16 31.81 -20.57
CA PRO A 33 25.56 31.46 -20.32
C PRO A 33 25.90 31.38 -18.82
N LYS A 34 25.10 32.03 -17.96
CA LYS A 34 25.23 32.01 -16.50
C LYS A 34 24.74 30.70 -15.84
N LEU A 35 24.20 29.75 -16.62
CA LEU A 35 23.80 28.44 -16.11
C LEU A 35 24.99 27.46 -16.07
N PRO A 36 24.99 26.50 -15.14
CA PRO A 36 26.03 25.48 -15.09
C PRO A 36 25.95 24.53 -16.28
N CYS A 37 27.08 23.90 -16.59
CA CYS A 37 27.17 22.83 -17.56
C CYS A 37 26.90 21.46 -16.95
N VAL A 38 26.37 20.54 -17.76
CA VAL A 38 26.23 19.13 -17.39
C VAL A 38 27.55 18.43 -17.70
N ARG A 39 28.09 17.71 -16.71
CA ARG A 39 29.27 16.86 -16.89
C ARG A 39 28.83 15.51 -17.42
N ILE A 40 29.21 15.16 -18.64
CA ILE A 40 28.70 13.96 -19.35
C ILE A 40 29.46 12.70 -18.92
N LYS A 41 30.77 12.81 -18.67
CA LYS A 41 31.60 11.69 -18.22
C LYS A 41 32.24 12.01 -16.87
N PRO A 42 32.12 11.16 -15.83
CA PRO A 42 32.69 11.47 -14.52
C PRO A 42 34.22 11.54 -14.46
N LYS A 43 34.91 10.80 -15.34
CA LYS A 43 36.38 10.67 -15.37
C LYS A 43 37.08 11.63 -16.34
N LEU A 44 36.33 12.32 -17.18
CA LEU A 44 36.85 13.28 -18.16
C LEU A 44 36.19 14.63 -17.86
N SER A 45 36.94 15.73 -17.95
CA SER A 45 36.40 17.09 -17.80
C SER A 45 35.60 17.51 -19.05
N GLU A 46 34.64 16.68 -19.46
CA GLU A 46 33.74 16.91 -20.59
C GLU A 46 32.44 17.54 -20.09
N TYR A 47 32.25 18.80 -20.43
CA TYR A 47 31.11 19.62 -20.03
C TYR A 47 30.30 20.05 -21.24
N MET A 48 28.98 20.07 -21.09
CA MET A 48 28.05 20.51 -22.12
C MET A 48 27.08 21.55 -21.52
N PRO A 49 26.85 22.69 -22.20
CA PRO A 49 25.85 23.65 -21.76
C PRO A 49 24.48 22.98 -21.58
N MET A 50 23.85 23.18 -20.42
CA MET A 50 22.57 22.53 -20.14
C MET A 50 21.44 22.96 -21.09
N GLU A 51 21.57 24.14 -21.70
CA GLU A 51 20.67 24.67 -22.72
C GLU A 51 20.65 23.83 -24.01
N LEU A 52 21.75 23.15 -24.31
CA LEU A 52 21.91 22.35 -25.54
C LEU A 52 21.56 20.87 -25.32
N LEU A 53 21.03 20.52 -24.14
CA LEU A 53 20.69 19.16 -23.77
C LEU A 53 19.18 18.99 -23.67
N TYR A 54 18.70 17.82 -24.11
CA TYR A 54 17.33 17.37 -23.90
C TYR A 54 17.32 16.07 -23.12
N VAL A 55 16.27 15.88 -22.33
CA VAL A 55 16.05 14.63 -21.61
C VAL A 55 15.48 13.61 -22.60
N LEU A 56 16.16 12.48 -22.78
CA LEU A 56 15.63 11.39 -23.61
C LEU A 56 14.26 10.95 -23.08
N PRO A 57 13.28 10.68 -23.97
CA PRO A 57 11.97 10.22 -23.55
C PRO A 57 12.05 8.83 -22.89
N TYR A 58 11.02 8.47 -22.12
CA TYR A 58 10.85 7.15 -21.49
C TYR A 58 11.90 6.75 -20.44
N GLN A 59 12.58 7.74 -19.84
CA GLN A 59 13.43 7.49 -18.67
C GLN A 59 12.57 7.28 -17.41
N LEU A 60 12.88 6.25 -16.63
CA LEU A 60 12.19 5.97 -15.37
C LEU A 60 12.52 7.06 -14.33
N PRO A 61 11.53 7.75 -13.76
CA PRO A 61 11.78 8.79 -12.76
C PRO A 61 12.31 8.19 -11.46
N LYS A 62 13.24 8.89 -10.81
CA LYS A 62 13.67 8.61 -9.43
C LYS A 62 12.77 9.32 -8.39
N ALA A 63 11.46 9.34 -8.64
CA ALA A 63 10.49 9.91 -7.69
C ALA A 63 10.12 8.88 -6.61
N ASP A 64 9.70 9.34 -5.42
CA ASP A 64 9.08 8.42 -4.46
C ASP A 64 7.79 7.86 -5.09
N LYS A 65 7.64 6.54 -5.04
CA LYS A 65 6.46 5.86 -5.57
C LYS A 65 5.19 6.40 -4.90
N ALA A 66 5.25 6.83 -3.64
CA ALA A 66 4.09 7.39 -2.95
C ALA A 66 3.57 8.69 -3.60
N ASP A 67 4.48 9.52 -4.13
CA ASP A 67 4.13 10.83 -4.68
C ASP A 67 3.43 10.73 -6.03
N ILE A 68 3.81 9.73 -6.84
CA ILE A 68 3.26 9.51 -8.18
C ILE A 68 2.19 8.42 -8.24
N ALA A 69 2.06 7.57 -7.21
CA ALA A 69 1.14 6.43 -7.24
C ALA A 69 -0.31 6.85 -7.47
N SER A 70 -0.78 7.90 -6.80
CA SER A 70 -2.17 8.36 -6.97
C SER A 70 -2.44 8.79 -8.42
N GLU A 71 -1.48 9.45 -9.05
CA GLU A 71 -1.61 9.92 -10.43
C GLU A 71 -1.53 8.76 -11.42
N ILE A 72 -0.61 7.81 -11.20
CA ILE A 72 -0.54 6.58 -11.99
C ILE A 72 -1.85 5.80 -11.90
N ILE A 73 -2.40 5.62 -10.69
CA ILE A 73 -3.70 4.94 -10.51
C ILE A 73 -4.79 5.69 -11.26
N ARG A 74 -4.85 7.02 -11.13
CA ARG A 74 -5.85 7.85 -11.83
C ARG A 74 -5.78 7.69 -13.34
N CYS A 75 -4.58 7.74 -13.92
CA CYS A 75 -4.38 7.65 -15.37
C CYS A 75 -4.50 6.22 -15.92
N SER A 76 -4.26 5.19 -15.10
CA SER A 76 -4.35 3.79 -15.53
C SER A 76 -5.72 3.15 -15.27
N SER A 77 -6.54 3.73 -14.39
CA SER A 77 -7.88 3.25 -14.04
C SER A 77 -8.88 3.64 -15.12
N VAL A 78 -9.08 2.75 -16.09
CA VAL A 78 -10.02 2.91 -17.21
C VAL A 78 -11.19 1.96 -17.02
N ARG A 79 -12.41 2.40 -17.33
CA ARG A 79 -13.60 1.52 -17.24
C ARG A 79 -13.49 0.41 -18.28
N PRO A 80 -14.06 -0.79 -18.02
CA PRO A 80 -13.98 -1.89 -18.98
C PRO A 80 -14.45 -1.51 -20.39
N GLN A 81 -15.55 -0.75 -20.51
CA GLN A 81 -16.09 -0.31 -21.80
C GLN A 81 -15.10 0.55 -22.59
N ASP A 82 -14.52 1.57 -21.94
CA ASP A 82 -13.53 2.45 -22.53
C ASP A 82 -12.27 1.66 -22.93
N ARG A 83 -11.85 0.71 -22.09
CA ARG A 83 -10.71 -0.18 -22.39
C ARG A 83 -10.99 -1.05 -23.63
N PHE A 84 -12.20 -1.59 -23.78
CA PHE A 84 -12.58 -2.36 -24.98
C PHE A 84 -12.57 -1.50 -26.24
N PHE A 85 -13.00 -0.23 -26.15
CA PHE A 85 -12.94 0.71 -27.28
C PHE A 85 -11.49 1.01 -27.69
N GLU A 86 -10.61 1.30 -26.73
CA GLU A 86 -9.18 1.50 -26.98
C GLU A 86 -8.53 0.28 -27.64
N LEU A 87 -8.84 -0.92 -27.13
CA LEU A 87 -8.32 -2.17 -27.67
C LEU A 87 -8.84 -2.45 -29.09
N ASP A 88 -10.12 -2.20 -29.36
CA ASP A 88 -10.68 -2.34 -30.72
C ASP A 88 -9.94 -1.45 -31.73
N HIS A 89 -9.68 -0.19 -31.38
CA HIS A 89 -8.87 0.70 -32.22
C HIS A 89 -7.43 0.19 -32.40
N PHE A 90 -6.77 -0.19 -31.30
CA PHE A 90 -5.41 -0.71 -31.33
C PHE A 90 -5.29 -1.96 -32.20
N VAL A 91 -6.17 -2.94 -32.02
CA VAL A 91 -6.15 -4.20 -32.78
C VAL A 91 -6.39 -3.91 -34.26
N LYS A 92 -7.38 -3.08 -34.62
CA LYS A 92 -7.62 -2.69 -36.02
C LYS A 92 -6.40 -2.02 -36.65
N ASP A 93 -5.74 -1.10 -35.95
CA ASP A 93 -4.54 -0.43 -36.47
C ASP A 93 -3.35 -1.39 -36.59
N PHE A 94 -3.18 -2.31 -35.62
CA PHE A 94 -2.16 -3.35 -35.64
C PHE A 94 -2.35 -4.30 -36.84
N VAL A 95 -3.57 -4.80 -37.05
CA VAL A 95 -3.91 -5.67 -38.20
C VAL A 95 -3.69 -4.93 -39.52
N ARG A 96 -4.01 -3.63 -39.59
CA ARG A 96 -3.74 -2.82 -40.79
C ARG A 96 -2.24 -2.63 -41.05
N LYS A 97 -1.43 -2.50 -40.00
CA LYS A 97 0.03 -2.25 -40.07
C LYS A 97 0.87 -3.53 -39.93
N GLN A 98 0.35 -4.68 -40.37
CA GLN A 98 1.04 -5.96 -40.25
C GLN A 98 2.43 -5.93 -40.88
N HIS A 99 3.41 -6.42 -40.13
CA HIS A 99 4.78 -6.56 -40.61
C HIS A 99 4.89 -7.74 -41.59
N ARG A 100 5.77 -7.65 -42.58
CA ARG A 100 5.99 -8.70 -43.60
C ARG A 100 6.29 -10.07 -42.97
N LEU A 101 7.03 -10.09 -41.85
CA LEU A 101 7.37 -11.31 -41.11
C LEU A 101 6.16 -12.16 -40.71
N ALA A 102 4.98 -11.57 -40.47
CA ALA A 102 3.79 -12.36 -40.17
C ALA A 102 3.43 -13.30 -41.33
N ARG A 103 3.59 -12.84 -42.58
CA ARG A 103 3.38 -13.66 -43.78
C ARG A 103 4.50 -14.66 -43.98
N ASP A 104 5.76 -14.23 -43.79
CA ASP A 104 6.94 -15.10 -43.95
C ASP A 104 6.94 -16.26 -42.92
N LEU A 105 6.33 -16.04 -41.75
CA LEU A 105 6.15 -17.03 -40.69
C LEU A 105 4.78 -17.75 -40.73
N HIS A 106 3.96 -17.49 -41.75
CA HIS A 106 2.63 -18.09 -41.92
C HIS A 106 1.69 -17.90 -40.71
N LEU A 107 1.75 -16.73 -40.05
CA LEU A 107 0.87 -16.36 -38.94
C LEU A 107 -0.41 -15.70 -39.45
N ASP A 108 -1.58 -16.18 -38.99
CA ASP A 108 -2.85 -15.49 -39.18
C ASP A 108 -3.15 -14.58 -37.99
N VAL A 109 -3.10 -13.28 -38.26
CA VAL A 109 -3.40 -12.20 -37.31
C VAL A 109 -4.52 -11.30 -37.86
N SER A 110 -5.44 -11.85 -38.64
CA SER A 110 -6.53 -11.09 -39.29
C SER A 110 -7.73 -10.79 -38.37
N ALA A 111 -7.85 -11.50 -37.24
CA ALA A 111 -8.96 -11.33 -36.31
C ALA A 111 -8.94 -9.96 -35.62
N VAL A 112 -9.99 -9.16 -35.82
CA VAL A 112 -10.15 -7.83 -35.22
C VAL A 112 -11.12 -7.78 -34.04
N LYS A 113 -11.90 -8.84 -33.83
CA LYS A 113 -12.87 -8.92 -32.74
C LYS A 113 -12.33 -9.80 -31.61
N PRO A 114 -12.58 -9.45 -30.33
CA PRO A 114 -12.33 -10.34 -29.21
C PRO A 114 -13.04 -11.68 -29.38
N THR A 115 -12.45 -12.75 -28.85
CA THR A 115 -13.06 -14.08 -28.83
C THR A 115 -14.19 -14.13 -27.80
N ASP A 116 -15.37 -14.58 -28.23
CA ASP A 116 -16.48 -14.83 -27.32
C ASP A 116 -16.24 -16.11 -26.53
N VAL A 117 -16.39 -16.03 -25.21
CA VAL A 117 -16.18 -17.17 -24.30
C VAL A 117 -17.42 -17.34 -23.43
N PRO A 118 -18.06 -18.52 -23.41
CA PRO A 118 -19.18 -18.77 -22.51
C PRO A 118 -18.70 -18.71 -21.05
N ALA A 119 -19.39 -17.93 -20.23
CA ALA A 119 -19.07 -17.75 -18.82
C ALA A 119 -20.28 -18.08 -17.94
N ARG A 120 -20.03 -18.39 -16.66
CA ARG A 120 -21.06 -18.66 -15.66
C ARG A 120 -20.94 -17.70 -14.49
N VAL A 121 -22.07 -17.17 -14.04
CA VAL A 121 -22.15 -16.39 -12.80
C VAL A 121 -22.51 -17.37 -11.68
N LEU A 122 -21.58 -17.60 -10.75
CA LEU A 122 -21.82 -18.46 -9.61
C LEU A 122 -22.87 -17.84 -8.67
N PRO A 123 -23.69 -18.67 -8.00
CA PRO A 123 -24.68 -18.16 -7.04
C PRO A 123 -23.99 -17.44 -5.88
N GLN A 124 -24.69 -16.46 -5.31
CA GLN A 124 -24.17 -15.71 -4.18
C GLN A 124 -24.11 -16.60 -2.92
N PRO A 125 -22.99 -16.59 -2.19
CA PRO A 125 -22.90 -17.32 -0.93
C PRO A 125 -23.76 -16.67 0.16
N GLN A 126 -24.05 -17.46 1.19
CA GLN A 126 -24.79 -17.02 2.37
C GLN A 126 -23.83 -16.94 3.56
N ALA A 127 -23.91 -15.84 4.30
CA ALA A 127 -23.14 -15.66 5.53
C ALA A 127 -24.07 -15.69 6.74
N ILE A 128 -23.57 -16.27 7.83
CA ILE A 128 -24.22 -16.30 9.13
C ILE A 128 -23.55 -15.24 10.02
N PHE A 129 -24.34 -14.29 10.48
CA PHE A 129 -23.98 -13.20 11.40
C PHE A 129 -24.83 -13.33 12.65
N HIS A 130 -24.24 -13.58 13.81
CA HIS A 130 -24.96 -13.75 15.08
C HIS A 130 -26.26 -14.57 14.95
N GLY A 131 -26.18 -15.75 14.35
CA GLY A 131 -27.33 -16.64 14.10
C GLY A 131 -28.23 -16.27 12.93
N GLN A 132 -28.11 -15.07 12.35
CA GLN A 132 -28.89 -14.63 11.19
C GLN A 132 -28.18 -14.95 9.88
N THR A 133 -28.90 -15.61 8.97
CA THR A 133 -28.38 -15.91 7.63
C THR A 133 -28.74 -14.79 6.65
N THR A 134 -27.74 -14.27 5.95
CA THR A 134 -27.88 -13.19 4.96
C THR A 134 -27.23 -13.58 3.64
N ILE A 135 -27.92 -13.33 2.53
CA ILE A 135 -27.34 -13.47 1.19
C ILE A 135 -26.34 -12.33 0.97
N LEU A 136 -25.09 -12.66 0.64
CA LEU A 136 -24.07 -11.65 0.40
C LEU A 136 -24.29 -10.95 -0.95
N GLY A 137 -24.09 -9.63 -0.99
CA GLY A 137 -24.12 -8.88 -2.24
C GLY A 137 -22.97 -9.26 -3.18
N ARG A 138 -22.96 -8.69 -4.39
CA ARG A 138 -21.91 -8.93 -5.41
C ARG A 138 -20.56 -8.34 -4.96
N GLY A 139 -19.83 -9.08 -4.12
CA GLY A 139 -18.54 -8.66 -3.56
C GLY A 139 -18.64 -7.54 -2.51
N LYS A 140 -19.84 -7.24 -1.99
CA LYS A 140 -20.05 -6.17 -1.01
C LYS A 140 -21.19 -6.52 -0.04
N TRP A 141 -20.95 -6.29 1.24
CA TRP A 141 -21.95 -6.34 2.30
C TRP A 141 -21.59 -5.33 3.40
N ASN A 142 -22.57 -5.01 4.25
CA ASN A 142 -22.33 -4.18 5.42
C ASN A 142 -21.93 -5.05 6.62
N PRO A 143 -21.10 -4.54 7.54
CA PRO A 143 -20.86 -5.22 8.81
C PRO A 143 -22.18 -5.45 9.55
N ALA A 144 -22.34 -6.65 10.09
CA ALA A 144 -23.44 -7.05 10.97
C ALA A 144 -22.84 -7.62 12.28
N PRO A 145 -23.66 -7.84 13.32
CA PRO A 145 -23.19 -8.45 14.56
C PRO A 145 -22.37 -9.71 14.34
N PHE A 146 -21.24 -9.85 15.05
CA PHE A 146 -20.29 -10.90 14.76
C PHE A 146 -20.86 -12.28 15.04
N TYR A 147 -20.51 -13.25 14.19
CA TYR A 147 -20.84 -14.67 14.40
C TYR A 147 -20.31 -15.19 15.75
N ARG A 148 -19.05 -14.88 16.04
CA ARG A 148 -18.42 -15.14 17.35
C ARG A 148 -17.62 -13.89 17.74
N PRO A 149 -18.19 -12.95 18.50
CA PRO A 149 -17.39 -11.85 19.03
C PRO A 149 -16.29 -12.39 19.96
N VAL A 150 -15.17 -11.67 20.03
CA VAL A 150 -14.12 -11.93 21.02
C VAL A 150 -14.74 -11.93 22.43
N GLY A 151 -14.45 -12.98 23.20
CA GLY A 151 -15.12 -13.29 24.46
C GLY A 151 -14.68 -12.43 25.65
N GLY A 152 -15.44 -12.56 26.74
CA GLY A 152 -15.27 -11.83 28.01
C GLY A 152 -16.43 -10.85 28.27
N PRO A 153 -16.73 -10.52 29.53
CA PRO A 153 -17.75 -9.51 29.85
C PRO A 153 -17.34 -8.12 29.36
N THR A 154 -16.04 -7.78 29.41
CA THR A 154 -15.48 -6.50 28.99
C THR A 154 -14.02 -6.68 28.56
N LEU A 155 -13.67 -6.28 27.33
CA LEU A 155 -12.30 -6.29 26.81
C LEU A 155 -11.53 -5.09 27.36
N LYS A 156 -10.44 -5.35 28.10
CA LYS A 156 -9.56 -4.29 28.60
C LYS A 156 -8.61 -3.83 27.51
N TRP A 157 -8.63 -2.54 27.21
CA TRP A 157 -7.88 -1.97 26.10
C TRP A 157 -7.26 -0.62 26.46
N ALA A 158 -6.29 -0.19 25.63
CA ALA A 158 -5.60 1.07 25.79
C ALA A 158 -5.49 1.82 24.47
N ILE A 159 -5.40 3.15 24.56
CA ILE A 159 -5.15 4.05 23.43
C ILE A 159 -3.74 4.62 23.57
N LEU A 160 -2.93 4.48 22.51
CA LEU A 160 -1.62 5.12 22.41
C LEU A 160 -1.56 6.07 21.23
N ALA A 161 -1.10 7.29 21.45
CA ALA A 161 -0.73 8.22 20.38
C ALA A 161 0.79 8.22 20.20
N VAL A 162 1.27 7.90 18.99
CA VAL A 162 2.70 7.76 18.68
C VAL A 162 3.05 8.35 17.30
N PRO A 163 4.09 9.20 17.18
CA PRO A 163 4.74 9.96 18.27
C PRO A 163 3.78 10.99 18.90
N PRO A 164 4.23 11.80 19.88
CA PRO A 164 3.41 12.90 20.40
C PRO A 164 3.02 13.89 19.30
N ASP A 165 1.74 14.27 19.29
CA ASP A 165 1.18 15.21 18.32
C ASP A 165 0.11 16.08 19.00
N ARG A 166 -0.07 17.31 18.51
CA ARG A 166 -1.06 18.26 19.03
C ARG A 166 -2.50 17.76 18.94
N MET A 167 -2.81 16.89 17.96
CA MET A 167 -4.13 16.29 17.76
C MET A 167 -4.38 15.07 18.64
N ALA A 168 -3.35 14.54 19.32
CA ALA A 168 -3.44 13.34 20.14
C ALA A 168 -4.56 13.36 21.19
N PRO A 169 -4.79 14.46 21.93
CA PRO A 169 -5.89 14.51 22.90
C PRO A 169 -7.27 14.38 22.22
N ALA A 170 -7.48 15.06 21.09
CA ALA A 170 -8.75 15.05 20.37
C ALA A 170 -9.01 13.70 19.68
N ASP A 171 -7.99 13.14 19.02
CA ASP A 171 -8.08 11.86 18.32
C ASP A 171 -8.26 10.69 19.31
N SER A 172 -7.62 10.75 20.48
CA SER A 172 -7.80 9.74 21.53
C SER A 172 -9.20 9.79 22.14
N ARG A 173 -9.73 10.99 22.38
CA ARG A 173 -11.10 11.18 22.88
C ARG A 173 -12.13 10.62 21.89
N MET A 174 -11.95 10.90 20.59
CA MET A 174 -12.80 10.35 19.54
C MET A 174 -12.82 8.81 19.57
N LEU A 175 -11.66 8.16 19.68
CA LEU A 175 -11.61 6.70 19.80
C LEU A 175 -12.25 6.19 21.08
N GLN A 176 -12.00 6.86 22.20
CA GLN A 176 -12.56 6.50 23.50
C GLN A 176 -14.09 6.54 23.50
N GLU A 177 -14.70 7.50 22.80
CA GLU A 177 -16.15 7.66 22.73
C GLU A 177 -16.80 6.76 21.65
N GLU A 178 -16.23 6.71 20.45
CA GLU A 178 -16.88 6.11 19.27
C GLU A 178 -16.60 4.62 19.10
N LEU A 179 -15.43 4.14 19.54
CA LEU A 179 -15.06 2.73 19.35
C LEU A 179 -15.93 1.80 20.22
N PRO A 180 -16.17 2.06 21.53
CA PRO A 180 -17.08 1.25 22.35
C PRO A 180 -18.52 1.24 21.83
N ARG A 181 -19.02 2.39 21.36
CA ARG A 181 -20.37 2.49 20.73
C ARG A 181 -20.48 1.61 19.50
N SER A 182 -19.43 1.61 18.67
CA SER A 182 -19.39 0.81 17.44
C SER A 182 -19.17 -0.68 17.71
N SER A 183 -18.35 -1.01 18.72
CA SER A 183 -18.07 -2.40 19.10
C SER A 183 -19.31 -3.08 19.69
N ALA A 184 -20.10 -2.36 20.48
CA ALA A 184 -21.33 -2.88 21.08
C ALA A 184 -22.35 -3.32 20.01
N LYS A 185 -22.48 -2.55 18.91
CA LYS A 185 -23.31 -2.92 17.74
C LYS A 185 -22.86 -4.22 17.07
N LEU A 186 -21.61 -4.62 17.28
CA LEU A 186 -21.01 -5.83 16.70
C LEU A 186 -20.94 -7.00 17.69
N GLY A 187 -21.45 -6.81 18.92
CA GLY A 187 -21.44 -7.82 19.98
C GLY A 187 -20.16 -7.86 20.81
N VAL A 188 -19.30 -6.84 20.74
CA VAL A 188 -18.05 -6.75 21.52
C VAL A 188 -18.15 -5.61 22.54
N HIS A 189 -17.96 -5.93 23.81
CA HIS A 189 -17.98 -4.97 24.91
C HIS A 189 -16.56 -4.51 25.23
N LEU A 190 -16.23 -3.25 24.91
CA LEU A 190 -14.97 -2.62 25.28
C LEU A 190 -15.13 -1.91 26.63
N ASP A 191 -14.07 -1.92 27.45
CA ASP A 191 -14.02 -1.10 28.66
C ASP A 191 -14.24 0.39 28.30
N PRO A 192 -15.25 1.09 28.86
CA PRO A 192 -15.48 2.50 28.55
C PRO A 192 -14.36 3.43 29.03
N SER A 193 -13.49 2.94 29.92
CA SER A 193 -12.39 3.72 30.52
C SER A 193 -11.02 3.16 30.10
N PRO A 194 -10.64 3.20 28.81
CA PRO A 194 -9.33 2.73 28.37
C PRO A 194 -8.21 3.56 28.99
N LEU A 195 -7.05 2.93 29.19
CA LEU A 195 -5.83 3.66 29.53
C LEU A 195 -5.36 4.46 28.30
N VAL A 196 -5.26 5.78 28.42
CA VAL A 196 -4.85 6.67 27.31
C VAL A 196 -3.47 7.24 27.60
N LYS A 197 -2.53 7.12 26.65
CA LYS A 197 -1.22 7.78 26.73
C LYS A 197 -0.75 8.33 25.39
N THR A 198 -0.02 9.44 25.46
CA THR A 198 0.76 9.99 24.34
C THR A 198 2.23 9.75 24.64
N ILE A 199 2.93 9.03 23.77
CA ILE A 199 4.30 8.58 24.04
C ILE A 199 5.20 8.72 22.81
N THR A 200 6.49 8.85 23.06
CA THR A 200 7.53 8.67 22.05
C THR A 200 7.76 7.19 21.74
N LEU A 201 8.38 6.89 20.60
CA LEU A 201 8.69 5.52 20.22
C LEU A 201 9.63 4.82 21.22
N ALA A 202 10.53 5.57 21.87
CA ALA A 202 11.46 5.04 22.88
C ALA A 202 10.74 4.52 24.14
N GLN A 203 9.56 5.07 24.46
CA GLN A 203 8.77 4.69 25.63
C GLN A 203 7.83 3.51 25.36
N LEU A 204 7.74 3.04 24.11
CA LEU A 204 6.76 2.05 23.69
C LEU A 204 6.89 0.71 24.41
N ARG A 205 8.12 0.23 24.59
CA ARG A 205 8.39 -1.03 25.32
C ARG A 205 7.87 -0.96 26.76
N TYR A 206 8.20 0.11 27.48
CA TYR A 206 7.74 0.32 28.85
C TYR A 206 6.21 0.40 28.93
N ALA A 207 5.57 1.10 27.99
CA ALA A 207 4.11 1.17 27.91
C ALA A 207 3.48 -0.21 27.70
N PHE A 208 4.02 -1.05 26.80
CA PHE A 208 3.52 -2.42 26.59
C PHE A 208 3.71 -3.31 27.83
N GLU A 209 4.83 -3.20 28.53
CA GLU A 209 5.07 -3.95 29.77
C GLU A 209 4.10 -3.53 30.89
N GLU A 210 3.85 -2.22 31.04
CA GLU A 210 2.83 -1.71 31.95
C GLU A 210 1.43 -2.21 31.60
N PHE A 211 1.08 -2.19 30.31
CA PHE A 211 -0.22 -2.66 29.81
C PHE A 211 -0.43 -4.13 30.15
N ARG A 212 0.59 -4.98 29.93
CA ARG A 212 0.53 -6.39 30.33
C ARG A 212 0.32 -6.57 31.82
N LYS A 213 1.05 -5.81 32.66
CA LYS A 213 0.87 -5.84 34.13
C LYS A 213 -0.53 -5.44 34.56
N LYS A 214 -1.19 -4.54 33.81
CA LYS A 214 -2.57 -4.08 34.06
C LYS A 214 -3.64 -4.99 33.43
N GLY A 215 -3.24 -6.07 32.76
CA GLY A 215 -4.17 -6.97 32.07
C GLY A 215 -4.86 -6.33 30.85
N ILE A 216 -4.21 -5.38 30.18
CA ILE A 216 -4.67 -4.84 28.90
C ILE A 216 -4.44 -5.90 27.82
N GLU A 217 -5.49 -6.20 27.06
CA GLU A 217 -5.50 -7.24 26.02
C GLU A 217 -5.25 -6.66 24.62
N LEU A 218 -5.55 -5.37 24.42
CA LEU A 218 -5.44 -4.68 23.13
C LEU A 218 -4.89 -3.26 23.29
N ALA A 219 -3.88 -2.90 22.49
CA ALA A 219 -3.46 -1.53 22.30
C ALA A 219 -3.92 -0.99 20.93
N VAL A 220 -4.81 0.00 20.94
CA VAL A 220 -5.19 0.77 19.74
C VAL A 220 -4.24 1.95 19.62
N ILE A 221 -3.49 2.03 18.51
CA ILE A 221 -2.38 2.97 18.36
C ILE A 221 -2.67 3.95 17.23
N ILE A 222 -2.77 5.24 17.56
CA ILE A 222 -2.90 6.32 16.60
C ILE A 222 -1.50 6.71 16.10
N LEU A 223 -1.30 6.60 14.80
CA LEU A 223 -0.05 6.92 14.13
C LEU A 223 -0.11 8.31 13.52
N TYR A 224 0.88 9.14 13.86
CA TYR A 224 1.12 10.46 13.27
C TYR A 224 2.28 10.45 12.28
N ASP A 225 2.97 9.33 12.13
CA ASP A 225 4.01 9.13 11.13
C ASP A 225 3.96 7.74 10.47
N SER A 226 4.78 7.54 9.44
CA SER A 226 4.95 6.25 8.76
C SER A 226 6.07 5.39 9.37
N ARG A 227 6.98 5.98 10.14
CA ARG A 227 8.22 5.35 10.61
C ARG A 227 8.02 4.46 11.85
N SER A 228 7.02 4.77 12.68
CA SER A 228 6.80 4.06 13.94
C SER A 228 6.22 2.64 13.78
N TYR A 229 5.55 2.37 12.65
CA TYR A 229 4.77 1.15 12.45
C TYR A 229 5.60 -0.13 12.59
N SER A 230 6.78 -0.19 11.95
CA SER A 230 7.62 -1.40 11.95
C SER A 230 8.11 -1.74 13.37
N THR A 231 8.54 -0.74 14.14
CA THR A 231 8.96 -0.91 15.54
C THR A 231 7.80 -1.34 16.43
N ILE A 232 6.61 -0.78 16.24
CA ILE A 232 5.39 -1.20 16.95
C ILE A 232 5.09 -2.67 16.70
N LYS A 233 5.19 -3.10 15.44
CA LYS A 233 4.91 -4.48 15.04
C LYS A 233 5.97 -5.45 15.53
N ARG A 234 7.25 -5.09 15.44
CA ARG A 234 8.33 -5.89 16.00
C ARG A 234 8.16 -6.09 17.51
N LEU A 235 7.96 -5.00 18.25
CA LEU A 235 7.80 -5.07 19.71
C LEU A 235 6.52 -5.82 20.12
N GLY A 236 5.39 -5.51 19.50
CA GLY A 236 4.11 -6.11 19.85
C GLY A 236 4.02 -7.59 19.46
N ASP A 237 4.30 -7.90 18.19
CA ASP A 237 4.03 -9.23 17.63
C ASP A 237 5.17 -10.23 17.91
N LEU A 238 6.43 -9.79 18.03
CA LEU A 238 7.59 -10.69 18.20
C LEU A 238 8.21 -10.69 19.60
N GLU A 239 8.28 -9.53 20.26
CA GLU A 239 9.06 -9.41 21.51
C GLU A 239 8.19 -9.50 22.78
N LEU A 240 7.02 -8.87 22.80
CA LEU A 240 6.21 -8.71 24.02
C LEU A 240 4.85 -9.38 24.00
N GLY A 241 4.37 -9.83 22.83
CA GLY A 241 3.06 -10.47 22.68
C GLY A 241 1.86 -9.53 22.87
N MET A 242 2.04 -8.23 22.68
CA MET A 242 0.97 -7.24 22.80
C MET A 242 0.16 -7.17 21.51
N LYS A 243 -1.16 -7.43 21.57
CA LYS A 243 -2.03 -7.29 20.40
C LYS A 243 -2.22 -5.81 20.07
N THR A 244 -1.89 -5.43 18.83
CA THR A 244 -1.89 -4.03 18.39
C THR A 244 -2.82 -3.78 17.22
N GLN A 245 -3.59 -2.70 17.28
CA GLN A 245 -4.36 -2.16 16.15
C GLN A 245 -3.95 -0.72 15.85
N CYS A 246 -3.16 -0.53 14.80
CA CYS A 246 -2.74 0.80 14.37
C CYS A 246 -3.79 1.48 13.47
N VAL A 247 -3.93 2.79 13.59
CA VAL A 247 -4.77 3.63 12.72
C VAL A 247 -4.06 4.96 12.48
N LYS A 248 -4.01 5.44 11.23
CA LYS A 248 -3.47 6.78 10.96
C LYS A 248 -4.45 7.85 11.44
N ASN A 249 -3.95 8.94 11.99
CA ASN A 249 -4.77 10.10 12.40
C ASN A 249 -5.70 10.59 11.27
N THR A 250 -5.19 10.65 10.04
CA THR A 250 -5.95 11.04 8.83
C THR A 250 -7.06 10.06 8.44
N THR A 251 -7.05 8.85 8.99
CA THR A 251 -8.07 7.84 8.74
C THR A 251 -9.20 7.93 9.76
N LEU A 252 -8.97 8.36 11.00
CA LEU A 252 -9.96 8.32 12.09
C LEU A 252 -11.30 8.99 11.76
N ARG A 253 -11.26 10.08 10.99
CA ARG A 253 -12.45 10.87 10.61
C ARG A 253 -13.18 10.33 9.38
N LYS A 254 -12.68 9.27 8.73
CA LYS A 254 -13.33 8.69 7.55
C LYS A 254 -14.57 7.88 7.95
N PRO A 255 -15.59 7.80 7.06
CA PRO A 255 -16.79 7.01 7.32
C PRO A 255 -16.47 5.55 7.64
N ASN A 256 -17.24 4.94 8.55
CA ASN A 256 -17.19 3.52 8.91
C ASN A 256 -15.84 3.03 9.48
N VAL A 257 -14.92 3.91 9.87
CA VAL A 257 -13.60 3.48 10.34
C VAL A 257 -13.68 2.67 11.62
N MET A 258 -14.53 3.04 12.57
CA MET A 258 -14.68 2.27 13.82
C MET A 258 -15.17 0.84 13.57
N LEU A 259 -16.17 0.65 12.70
CA LEU A 259 -16.65 -0.67 12.29
C LEU A 259 -15.54 -1.48 11.58
N ASN A 260 -14.79 -0.85 10.66
CA ASN A 260 -13.70 -1.49 9.95
C ASN A 260 -12.49 -1.83 10.84
N LEU A 261 -12.26 -1.06 11.91
CA LEU A 261 -11.28 -1.38 12.94
C LEU A 261 -11.74 -2.60 13.73
N MET A 262 -13.02 -2.66 14.11
CA MET A 262 -13.58 -3.79 14.86
C MET A 262 -13.51 -5.11 14.09
N LEU A 263 -13.71 -5.10 12.76
CA LEU A 263 -13.49 -6.29 11.93
C LEU A 263 -12.09 -6.90 12.09
N LYS A 264 -11.07 -6.03 12.22
CA LYS A 264 -9.67 -6.45 12.40
C LYS A 264 -9.37 -6.83 13.84
N ILE A 265 -9.89 -6.05 14.80
CA ILE A 265 -9.69 -6.29 16.24
C ILE A 265 -10.26 -7.65 16.61
N ASN A 266 -11.49 -7.95 16.19
CA ASN A 266 -12.15 -9.21 16.49
C ASN A 266 -11.32 -10.41 16.00
N GLY A 267 -10.89 -10.39 14.73
CA GLY A 267 -10.05 -11.45 14.17
C GLY A 267 -8.69 -11.59 14.89
N LYS A 268 -8.03 -10.49 15.24
CA LYS A 268 -6.76 -10.51 15.98
C LYS A 268 -6.85 -11.12 17.37
N LEU A 269 -8.02 -11.02 17.99
CA LEU A 269 -8.30 -11.56 19.31
C LEU A 269 -8.99 -12.93 19.25
N GLY A 270 -9.08 -13.54 18.06
CA GLY A 270 -9.60 -14.90 17.88
C GLY A 270 -11.11 -15.00 17.69
N GLY A 271 -11.82 -13.87 17.57
CA GLY A 271 -13.23 -13.85 17.18
C GLY A 271 -13.43 -14.18 15.69
N ILE A 272 -14.69 -14.45 15.33
CA ILE A 272 -15.16 -14.77 13.98
C ILE A 272 -16.22 -13.74 13.58
N ASN A 273 -15.97 -12.98 12.53
CA ASN A 273 -16.89 -11.92 12.09
C ASN A 273 -18.17 -12.49 11.45
N TRP A 274 -18.03 -13.50 10.60
CA TRP A 274 -19.11 -14.22 9.93
C TRP A 274 -18.69 -15.66 9.64
N SER A 275 -19.64 -16.55 9.41
CA SER A 275 -19.40 -17.90 8.88
C SER A 275 -20.09 -18.06 7.53
N VAL A 276 -19.46 -18.74 6.57
CA VAL A 276 -20.07 -19.01 5.26
C VAL A 276 -20.84 -20.31 5.35
N LYS A 277 -22.16 -20.25 5.15
CA LYS A 277 -23.05 -21.40 5.36
C LYS A 277 -22.67 -22.60 4.47
N GLN A 278 -22.26 -22.33 3.23
CA GLN A 278 -21.87 -23.35 2.26
C GLN A 278 -20.55 -24.05 2.59
N LEU A 279 -19.74 -23.51 3.51
CA LEU A 279 -18.45 -24.08 3.91
C LEU A 279 -18.52 -24.87 5.22
N GLN A 280 -19.69 -24.93 5.86
CA GLN A 280 -19.89 -25.76 7.05
C GLN A 280 -20.03 -27.22 6.62
N GLU A 281 -18.89 -27.90 6.42
CA GLU A 281 -18.85 -29.32 6.12
C GLU A 281 -18.59 -30.14 7.39
N GLU A 282 -19.19 -31.32 7.47
CA GLU A 282 -18.96 -32.28 8.57
C GLU A 282 -17.62 -33.02 8.43
N ASN A 283 -17.03 -33.01 7.23
CA ASN A 283 -15.78 -33.68 6.95
C ASN A 283 -14.57 -32.88 7.47
N LEU A 284 -13.53 -33.61 7.88
CA LEU A 284 -12.25 -33.00 8.29
C LEU A 284 -11.52 -32.46 7.05
N LEU A 285 -11.70 -31.17 6.77
CA LEU A 285 -11.02 -30.44 5.71
C LEU A 285 -10.07 -29.39 6.30
N MET A 286 -8.85 -29.31 5.74
CA MET A 286 -7.92 -28.21 5.98
C MET A 286 -7.64 -27.47 4.69
N VAL A 287 -7.82 -26.14 4.70
CA VAL A 287 -7.46 -25.26 3.59
C VAL A 287 -6.13 -24.57 3.92
N MET A 288 -5.18 -24.66 2.98
CA MET A 288 -3.88 -24.00 3.10
C MET A 288 -3.71 -22.95 2.01
N GLY A 289 -3.08 -21.83 2.37
CA GLY A 289 -2.65 -20.79 1.43
C GLY A 289 -1.16 -20.57 1.56
N ALA A 290 -0.46 -20.41 0.44
CA ALA A 290 0.97 -20.15 0.42
C ALA A 290 1.28 -18.98 -0.51
N ASP A 291 2.19 -18.09 -0.08
CA ASP A 291 2.69 -16.97 -0.88
C ASP A 291 4.19 -16.76 -0.66
N VAL A 292 4.87 -16.23 -1.68
CA VAL A 292 6.28 -15.86 -1.62
C VAL A 292 6.44 -14.41 -2.06
N THR A 293 6.89 -13.56 -1.14
CA THR A 293 7.20 -12.17 -1.44
C THR A 293 8.70 -11.99 -1.70
N HIS A 294 9.03 -11.47 -2.88
CA HIS A 294 10.40 -11.12 -3.27
C HIS A 294 10.72 -9.64 -2.97
N PRO A 295 11.98 -9.29 -2.67
CA PRO A 295 12.40 -7.90 -2.48
C PRO A 295 12.22 -7.09 -3.77
N ALA A 296 11.92 -5.79 -3.62
CA ALA A 296 11.78 -4.90 -4.77
C ALA A 296 13.13 -4.70 -5.48
N ALA A 297 13.14 -4.79 -6.82
CA ALA A 297 14.33 -4.69 -7.67
C ALA A 297 15.16 -3.39 -7.51
N THR A 298 14.62 -2.36 -6.88
CA THR A 298 15.18 -1.00 -6.85
C THR A 298 15.71 -0.54 -5.50
N LYS A 299 15.69 -1.37 -4.45
CA LYS A 299 16.30 -1.01 -3.15
C LYS A 299 17.63 -1.73 -2.99
N ALA A 300 18.70 -0.96 -2.89
CA ALA A 300 20.00 -1.40 -2.37
C ALA A 300 19.94 -1.69 -0.85
N ASP A 301 18.85 -2.30 -0.38
CA ASP A 301 18.71 -2.76 1.00
C ASP A 301 19.42 -4.12 1.14
N ARG A 302 20.17 -4.29 2.22
CA ARG A 302 21.05 -5.46 2.47
C ARG A 302 20.33 -6.80 2.56
N LEU A 303 19.01 -6.84 2.68
CA LEU A 303 18.22 -8.09 2.71
C LEU A 303 17.57 -8.37 1.35
N GLN A 304 18.29 -9.12 0.52
CA GLN A 304 17.79 -9.68 -0.75
C GLN A 304 17.10 -11.04 -0.59
N LYS A 305 16.57 -11.34 0.61
CA LYS A 305 15.94 -12.65 0.88
C LYS A 305 14.45 -12.60 0.54
N SER A 306 13.98 -13.64 -0.12
CA SER A 306 12.55 -13.90 -0.31
C SER A 306 11.94 -14.38 1.00
N VAL A 307 10.69 -14.03 1.27
CA VAL A 307 9.95 -14.50 2.43
C VAL A 307 8.79 -15.38 1.95
N ALA A 308 8.78 -16.64 2.37
CA ALA A 308 7.67 -17.56 2.15
C ALA A 308 6.75 -17.56 3.38
N ALA A 309 5.44 -17.51 3.16
CA ALA A 309 4.42 -17.62 4.19
C ALA A 309 3.43 -18.72 3.81
N VAL A 310 3.07 -19.56 4.78
CA VAL A 310 2.04 -20.58 4.65
C VAL A 310 1.06 -20.39 5.80
N ILE A 311 -0.24 -20.40 5.48
CA ILE A 311 -1.32 -20.37 6.46
C ILE A 311 -2.19 -21.63 6.33
N GLY A 312 -2.74 -22.09 7.44
CA GLY A 312 -3.66 -23.24 7.49
C GLY A 312 -4.91 -22.94 8.30
N SER A 313 -6.06 -23.42 7.83
CA SER A 313 -7.33 -23.29 8.57
C SER A 313 -7.29 -24.06 9.89
N LEU A 314 -7.72 -23.43 10.98
CA LEU A 314 -7.69 -23.98 12.34
C LEU A 314 -9.03 -24.54 12.83
N SER A 315 -10.12 -24.25 12.13
CA SER A 315 -11.48 -24.62 12.53
C SER A 315 -12.25 -25.17 11.33
N PRO A 316 -13.19 -26.12 11.57
CA PRO A 316 -14.06 -26.65 10.51
C PRO A 316 -14.90 -25.58 9.80
N ASP A 317 -15.16 -24.46 10.46
CA ASP A 317 -15.85 -23.31 9.85
C ASP A 317 -15.01 -22.56 8.80
N LEU A 318 -13.71 -22.87 8.67
CA LEU A 318 -12.74 -22.24 7.76
C LEU A 318 -12.60 -20.71 7.92
N MET A 319 -12.93 -20.16 9.10
CA MET A 319 -12.88 -18.72 9.37
C MET A 319 -11.67 -18.29 10.21
N ARG A 320 -10.86 -19.23 10.71
CA ARG A 320 -9.63 -18.95 11.48
C ARG A 320 -8.43 -19.63 10.83
N TYR A 321 -7.30 -18.92 10.81
CA TYR A 321 -6.04 -19.37 10.21
C TYR A 321 -4.88 -19.07 11.16
N ALA A 322 -3.86 -19.95 11.15
CA ALA A 322 -2.53 -19.69 11.70
C ALA A 322 -1.50 -19.68 10.57
#